data_AF-A0A920H596-F1
#
_entry.id   AF-A0A920H596-F1
#
_cell.length_a   1.000
_cell.length_b   1.000
_cell.length_c   1.000
_cell.angle_alpha   90.00
_cell.angle_beta   90.00
_cell.angle_gamma   90.00
#
_symmetry.space_group_name_H-M   'P 1'
#
loop_
_entity.id
_entity.type
_entity.pdbx_description
1 polymer ?
#
loop_
_entity_poly.entity_id
_entity_poly.type
_entity_poly.pdbx_seq_one_letter_code
_entity_poly.pdbx_strand_id
1 'polypeptide(L)'
;MLNDKRHIHTQSDTEVLLNIFASELIRQNEKELSPETIFKAIDGVHKRCSGAYAVVAIITGFGLVAFRDLNGIRPLVLGKKINKNKKDDYLVASESVALDLLGYETLRDLSPGEAIFIDSKIIFIIHL
;
A
#
# COMPACT_ATOMS: atom_id res chain seq x y z
N MET A 1 -0.71 15.90 14.38
CA MET A 1 -1.46 14.79 15.01
C MET A 1 -2.59 15.24 15.94
N LEU A 2 -2.51 16.41 16.59
CA LEU A 2 -3.50 16.87 17.59
C LEU A 2 -4.97 16.97 17.14
N ASN A 3 -5.27 16.93 15.83
CA ASN A 3 -6.65 16.97 15.31
C ASN A 3 -7.22 15.58 14.97
N ASP A 4 -6.39 14.56 14.86
CA ASP A 4 -6.86 13.20 14.59
C ASP A 4 -7.19 12.58 15.94
N LYS A 5 -8.47 12.31 16.21
CA LYS A 5 -8.97 11.69 17.46
C LYS A 5 -8.55 10.21 17.55
N ARG A 6 -7.25 9.95 17.53
CA ARG A 6 -6.61 8.63 17.54
C ARG A 6 -5.74 8.54 18.80
N HIS A 7 -5.84 7.43 19.52
CA HIS A 7 -4.91 7.10 20.60
C HIS A 7 -3.85 6.15 20.06
N ILE A 8 -2.58 6.43 20.37
CA ILE A 8 -1.43 5.60 19.97
C ILE A 8 -1.00 4.81 21.21
N HIS A 9 -0.97 3.49 21.11
CA HIS A 9 -0.69 2.59 22.23
C HIS A 9 0.79 2.22 22.36
N THR A 10 1.56 2.34 21.29
CA THR A 10 2.96 1.93 21.22
C THR A 10 3.88 3.10 20.84
N GLN A 11 5.18 2.89 20.91
CA GLN A 11 6.18 3.82 20.36
C GLN A 11 6.59 3.45 18.93
N SER A 12 5.80 2.61 18.24
CA SER A 12 6.09 2.18 16.87
C SER A 12 5.60 3.21 15.86
N ASP A 13 6.49 3.67 15.00
CA ASP A 13 6.15 4.54 13.87
C ASP A 13 5.16 3.88 12.90
N THR A 14 5.12 2.54 12.84
CA THR A 14 4.13 1.80 12.05
C THR A 14 2.71 2.04 12.53
N GLU A 15 2.49 2.14 13.85
CA GLU A 15 1.16 2.45 14.40
C GLU A 15 0.75 3.87 14.04
N VAL A 16 1.69 4.80 14.09
CA VAL A 16 1.47 6.18 13.66
C VAL A 16 1.09 6.23 12.18
N LEU A 17 1.85 5.56 11.31
CA LEU A 17 1.61 5.55 9.87
C LEU A 17 0.25 4.92 9.53
N LEU A 18 -0.08 3.79 10.17
CA LEU A 18 -1.40 3.16 10.05
C LEU A 18 -2.53 4.12 10.47
N ASN A 19 -2.33 4.86 11.56
CA ASN A 19 -3.34 5.80 12.05
C ASN A 19 -3.53 7.00 11.12
N ILE A 20 -2.44 7.50 10.53
CA ILE A 20 -2.49 8.57 9.53
C ILE A 20 -3.21 8.08 8.27
N PHE A 21 -2.84 6.91 7.73
CA PHE A 21 -3.49 6.35 6.55
C PHE A 21 -5.00 6.18 6.76
N ALA A 22 -5.39 5.58 7.88
CA ALA A 22 -6.81 5.41 8.17
C ALA A 22 -7.52 6.76 8.42
N SER A 23 -6.82 7.80 8.88
CA SER A 23 -7.39 9.15 9.03
C SER A 23 -7.65 9.78 7.66
N GLU A 24 -6.70 9.64 6.74
CA GLU A 24 -6.84 10.11 5.36
C GLU A 24 -7.95 9.38 4.59
N LEU A 25 -8.15 8.08 4.85
CA LEU A 25 -9.29 7.33 4.30
C LEU A 25 -10.64 7.90 4.79
N ILE A 26 -10.78 8.16 6.10
CA ILE A 26 -12.01 8.72 6.67
C ILE A 26 -12.28 10.13 6.10
N ARG A 27 -11.23 10.93 5.87
CA ARG A 27 -11.35 12.29 5.35
C ARG A 27 -11.92 12.37 3.93
N GLN A 28 -11.77 11.32 3.12
CA GLN A 28 -12.35 11.33 1.78
C GLN A 28 -13.89 11.38 1.82
N ASN A 29 -14.50 11.00 2.96
CA ASN A 29 -15.93 11.15 3.24
C ASN A 29 -16.85 10.55 2.15
N GLU A 30 -16.40 9.48 1.50
CA GLU A 30 -17.18 8.73 0.51
C GLU A 30 -17.96 7.60 1.17
N LYS A 31 -19.15 7.31 0.63
CA LYS A 31 -20.01 6.20 1.12
C LYS A 31 -19.41 4.82 0.85
N GLU A 32 -18.65 4.70 -0.23
CA GLU A 32 -17.99 3.47 -0.66
C GLU A 32 -16.53 3.78 -1.01
N LEU A 33 -15.62 2.88 -0.66
CA LEU A 33 -14.20 3.04 -1.02
C LEU A 33 -14.00 2.65 -2.48
N SER A 34 -13.43 3.58 -3.24
CA SER A 34 -12.96 3.39 -4.61
C SER A 34 -11.42 3.39 -4.66
N PRO A 35 -10.80 2.82 -5.71
CA PRO A 35 -9.36 2.95 -5.93
C PRO A 35 -8.89 4.41 -5.89
N GLU A 36 -9.63 5.33 -6.50
CA GLU A 36 -9.31 6.76 -6.53
C GLU A 36 -9.24 7.36 -5.12
N THR A 37 -10.18 6.97 -4.26
CA THR A 37 -10.28 7.41 -2.86
C THR A 37 -9.15 6.84 -2.00
N ILE A 38 -8.78 5.58 -2.23
CA ILE A 38 -7.61 4.97 -1.60
C ILE A 38 -6.33 5.72 -2.00
N PHE A 39 -6.15 6.01 -3.28
CA PHE A 39 -4.97 6.71 -3.77
C PHE A 39 -4.89 8.15 -3.26
N LYS A 40 -6.00 8.88 -3.19
CA LYS A 40 -6.06 10.19 -2.52
C LYS A 40 -5.67 10.12 -1.05
N ALA A 41 -6.09 9.06 -0.35
CA ALA A 41 -5.69 8.87 1.04
C ALA A 41 -4.18 8.61 1.18
N ILE A 42 -3.58 7.83 0.27
CA ILE A 42 -2.13 7.60 0.23
C ILE A 42 -1.35 8.90 -0.08
N ASP A 43 -1.83 9.72 -1.02
CA ASP A 43 -1.28 11.06 -1.26
C ASP A 43 -1.34 11.94 0.01
N GLY A 44 -2.43 11.87 0.76
CA GLY A 44 -2.53 12.48 2.10
C GLY A 44 -1.48 11.98 3.09
N VAL A 45 -1.14 10.68 3.06
CA VAL A 45 -0.05 10.09 3.86
C VAL A 45 1.28 10.68 3.43
N HIS A 46 1.58 10.72 2.13
CA HIS A 46 2.84 11.27 1.61
C HIS A 46 3.06 12.74 2.02
N LYS A 47 1.98 13.54 2.06
CA LYS A 47 2.02 14.94 2.52
C LYS A 47 2.28 15.08 4.02
N ARG A 48 1.85 14.10 4.83
CA ARG A 48 1.90 14.17 6.30
C ARG A 48 3.08 13.43 6.92
N CYS A 49 3.60 12.41 6.24
CA CYS A 49 4.66 11.54 6.70
C CYS A 49 5.95 11.82 5.92
N SER A 50 6.97 12.32 6.61
CA SER A 50 8.32 12.45 6.07
C SER A 50 9.22 11.37 6.66
N GLY A 51 9.94 10.64 5.80
CA GLY A 51 10.79 9.53 6.19
C GLY A 51 10.89 8.47 5.11
N ALA A 52 11.39 7.29 5.48
CA ALA A 52 11.59 6.15 4.60
C ALA A 52 10.64 5.01 4.97
N TYR A 53 9.78 4.59 4.05
CA TYR A 53 8.78 3.54 4.29
C TYR A 53 8.41 2.79 3.01
N ALA A 54 8.20 1.49 3.18
CA ALA A 54 7.56 0.62 2.21
C ALA A 54 6.42 -0.07 2.95
N VAL A 55 5.19 0.22 2.55
CA VAL A 55 3.99 -0.17 3.31
C VAL A 55 3.21 -1.19 2.51
N VAL A 56 2.77 -2.24 3.17
CA VAL A 56 1.75 -3.17 2.68
C VAL A 56 0.66 -3.26 3.75
N ALA A 57 -0.59 -3.03 3.36
CA ALA A 57 -1.74 -3.09 4.26
C ALA A 57 -2.95 -3.73 3.60
N ILE A 58 -3.89 -4.21 4.40
CA ILE A 58 -5.15 -4.78 3.95
C ILE A 58 -6.28 -3.89 4.46
N ILE A 59 -7.18 -3.52 3.57
CA ILE A 59 -8.44 -2.87 3.90
C ILE A 59 -9.52 -3.96 3.87
N THR A 60 -10.03 -4.35 5.04
CA THR A 60 -10.99 -5.45 5.18
C THR A 60 -12.22 -5.23 4.30
N GLY A 61 -12.54 -6.20 3.46
CA GLY A 61 -13.67 -6.14 2.53
C GLY A 61 -13.36 -5.47 1.19
N PHE A 62 -12.17 -4.92 1.00
CA PHE A 62 -11.78 -4.21 -0.23
C PHE A 62 -10.59 -4.86 -0.92
N GLY A 63 -9.43 -4.94 -0.26
CA GLY A 63 -8.24 -5.47 -0.90
C GLY A 63 -6.93 -5.10 -0.21
N LEU A 64 -5.83 -5.35 -0.92
CA LEU A 64 -4.47 -5.04 -0.50
C LEU A 64 -4.02 -3.71 -1.10
N VAL A 65 -3.39 -2.87 -0.29
CA VAL A 65 -2.65 -1.69 -0.75
C VAL A 65 -1.18 -1.88 -0.49
N ALA A 66 -0.33 -1.41 -1.41
CA ALA A 66 1.08 -1.25 -1.13
C ALA A 66 1.59 0.06 -1.73
N PHE A 67 2.47 0.75 -1.01
CA PHE A 67 3.01 2.03 -1.48
C PHE A 67 4.40 2.30 -0.91
N ARG A 68 5.18 3.08 -1.64
CA ARG A 68 6.58 3.41 -1.33
C ARG A 68 6.73 4.90 -1.04
N ASP A 69 7.65 5.26 -0.15
CA ASP A 69 7.97 6.67 0.12
C ASP A 69 8.41 7.43 -1.15
N LEU A 70 8.23 8.75 -1.16
CA LEU A 70 8.49 9.63 -2.30
C LEU A 70 9.95 9.62 -2.79
N ASN A 71 10.88 9.18 -1.94
CA ASN A 71 12.30 9.10 -2.28
C ASN A 71 12.74 7.68 -2.64
N GLY A 72 11.85 6.69 -2.52
CA GLY A 72 12.14 5.29 -2.78
C GLY A 72 13.23 4.72 -1.87
N ILE A 73 13.31 5.14 -0.61
CA ILE A 73 14.43 4.75 0.26
C ILE A 73 14.32 3.27 0.68
N ARG A 74 13.12 2.80 1.03
CA ARG A 74 12.91 1.38 1.39
C ARG A 74 12.55 0.54 0.16
N PRO A 75 13.11 -0.68 -0.01
CA PRO A 75 12.81 -1.51 -1.16
C PRO A 75 11.40 -2.11 -1.08
N LEU A 76 10.75 -2.25 -2.25
CA LEU A 76 9.44 -2.87 -2.39
C LEU A 76 9.30 -3.37 -3.84
N VAL A 77 9.15 -4.68 -4.01
CA VAL A 77 9.09 -5.35 -5.32
C VAL A 77 7.73 -5.99 -5.54
N LEU A 78 7.24 -5.91 -6.78
CA LEU A 78 6.01 -6.56 -7.23
C LEU A 78 6.34 -7.80 -8.06
N GLY A 79 5.64 -8.89 -7.78
CA GLY A 79 5.65 -10.10 -8.59
C GLY A 79 4.24 -10.56 -8.96
N LYS A 80 4.15 -11.42 -9.97
CA LYS A 80 2.90 -12.07 -10.37
C LYS A 80 3.08 -13.57 -10.60
N LYS A 81 1.99 -14.32 -10.49
CA LYS A 81 1.94 -15.74 -10.85
C LYS A 81 0.57 -16.08 -11.41
N ILE A 82 0.53 -16.87 -12.48
CA ILE A 82 -0.74 -17.41 -12.98
C ILE A 82 -1.19 -18.55 -12.06
N ASN A 83 -2.36 -18.42 -11.46
CA ASN A 83 -2.96 -19.43 -10.60
C ASN A 83 -3.65 -20.55 -11.41
N LYS A 84 -4.14 -21.57 -10.70
CA LYS A 84 -4.80 -22.75 -11.32
C LYS A 84 -6.01 -22.39 -12.19
N ASN A 85 -6.63 -21.24 -11.94
CA ASN A 85 -7.81 -20.74 -12.66
C ASN A 85 -7.44 -19.80 -13.81
N LYS A 86 -6.16 -19.76 -14.23
CA LYS A 86 -5.63 -18.86 -15.26
C LYS A 86 -5.83 -17.37 -14.96
N LYS A 87 -5.82 -17.00 -13.67
CA LYS A 87 -5.85 -15.60 -13.22
C LYS A 87 -4.51 -15.23 -12.59
N ASP A 88 -4.20 -13.95 -12.60
CA ASP A 88 -2.98 -13.43 -11.96
C ASP A 88 -3.19 -13.33 -10.44
N ASP A 89 -2.32 -13.99 -9.69
CA ASP A 89 -2.06 -13.70 -8.29
C ASP A 89 -0.88 -12.72 -8.22
N TYR A 90 -0.95 -11.76 -7.31
CA TYR A 90 0.09 -10.76 -7.11
C TYR A 90 0.75 -10.93 -5.74
N LEU A 91 2.05 -10.67 -5.67
CA LEU A 91 2.82 -10.70 -4.44
C LEU A 91 3.68 -9.45 -4.36
N VAL A 92 3.73 -8.85 -3.17
CA VAL A 92 4.54 -7.68 -2.88
C VAL A 92 5.45 -8.02 -1.73
N ALA A 93 6.74 -7.73 -1.86
CA ALA A 93 7.75 -8.08 -0.87
C ALA A 93 8.85 -7.02 -0.79
N SER A 94 9.63 -7.03 0.30
CA SER A 94 10.80 -6.16 0.43
C SER A 94 11.95 -6.59 -0.48
N GLU A 95 12.01 -7.87 -0.85
CA GLU A 95 13.11 -8.46 -1.64
C GLU A 95 12.57 -9.49 -2.64
N SER A 96 13.19 -9.57 -3.82
CA SER A 96 12.76 -10.48 -4.90
C SER A 96 12.92 -11.96 -4.55
N VAL A 97 13.82 -12.30 -3.62
CA VAL A 97 14.02 -13.69 -3.15
C VAL A 97 12.72 -14.30 -2.61
N ALA A 98 11.85 -13.49 -2.00
CA ALA A 98 10.54 -13.95 -1.53
C ALA A 98 9.61 -14.32 -2.69
N LEU A 99 9.71 -13.62 -3.82
CA LEU A 99 8.97 -13.93 -5.04
C LEU A 99 9.47 -15.25 -5.65
N ASP A 100 10.80 -15.38 -5.79
CA ASP A 100 11.45 -16.54 -6.40
C ASP A 100 11.12 -17.83 -5.63
N LEU A 101 11.23 -17.80 -4.30
CA LEU A 101 10.93 -18.95 -3.43
C LEU A 101 9.48 -19.44 -3.53
N LEU A 102 8.55 -18.54 -3.86
CA LEU A 102 7.11 -18.83 -4.00
C LEU A 102 6.69 -19.06 -5.47
N GLY A 103 7.66 -19.06 -6.39
CA GLY A 103 7.48 -19.27 -7.82
C GLY A 103 6.76 -18.12 -8.53
N TYR A 104 6.84 -16.90 -7.99
CA TYR A 104 6.34 -15.70 -8.66
C TYR A 104 7.38 -15.16 -9.64
N GLU A 105 6.92 -14.69 -10.79
CA GLU A 105 7.73 -13.91 -11.72
C GLU A 105 7.92 -12.51 -11.12
N THR A 106 9.18 -12.09 -10.94
CA THR A 106 9.51 -10.71 -10.55
C THR A 106 9.14 -9.77 -11.69
N LEU A 107 8.23 -8.82 -11.44
CA LEU A 107 7.83 -7.82 -12.44
C LEU A 107 8.79 -6.63 -12.44
N ARG A 108 8.88 -5.93 -11.30
CA ARG A 108 9.71 -4.74 -11.10
C ARG A 108 9.63 -4.25 -9.65
N ASP A 109 10.55 -3.37 -9.29
CA ASP A 109 10.41 -2.53 -8.10
C ASP A 109 9.24 -1.55 -8.26
N LEU A 110 8.61 -1.20 -7.12
CA LEU A 110 7.71 -0.06 -7.05
C LEU A 110 8.53 1.23 -7.13
N SER A 111 8.10 2.17 -7.96
CA SER A 111 8.77 3.46 -8.10
C SER A 111 8.63 4.32 -6.82
N PRO A 112 9.52 5.30 -6.59
CA PRO A 112 9.32 6.28 -5.51
C PRO A 112 7.93 6.91 -5.58
N GLY A 113 7.19 7.01 -4.47
CA GLY A 113 5.82 7.55 -4.45
C GLY A 113 4.75 6.69 -5.16
N GLU A 114 5.10 5.52 -5.68
CA GLU A 114 4.14 4.66 -6.34
C GLU A 114 3.23 3.96 -5.31
N ALA A 115 1.95 3.86 -5.66
CA ALA A 115 0.94 3.13 -4.94
C ALA A 115 0.26 2.09 -5.85
N ILE A 116 -0.02 0.93 -5.27
CA ILE A 116 -0.81 -0.13 -5.89
C ILE A 116 -1.98 -0.49 -4.98
N PHE A 117 -3.11 -0.78 -5.61
CA PHE A 117 -4.29 -1.35 -4.95
C PHE A 117 -4.72 -2.59 -5.71
N ILE A 118 -4.89 -3.70 -4.99
CA ILE A 118 -5.23 -5.00 -5.54
C ILE A 118 -6.55 -5.42 -4.90
N ASP A 119 -7.63 -5.39 -5.68
CA ASP A 119 -8.91 -5.93 -5.26
C ASP A 119 -9.05 -7.41 -5.65
N SER A 120 -10.22 -8.00 -5.41
CA SER A 120 -10.49 -9.41 -5.73
C SER A 120 -10.43 -9.79 -7.22
N LYS A 121 -10.31 -8.82 -8.13
CA LYS A 121 -10.45 -8.99 -9.59
C LYS A 121 -9.36 -8.27 -10.39
N ILE A 122 -8.93 -7.09 -9.96
CA ILE A 122 -8.16 -6.12 -10.74
C ILE A 122 -7.05 -5.53 -9.86
N ILE A 123 -5.92 -5.23 -10.52
CA ILE A 123 -4.85 -4.40 -9.96
C ILE A 123 -4.93 -2.98 -10.53
N PHE A 124 -4.82 -1.99 -9.65
CA PHE A 124 -4.75 -0.57 -9.96
C PHE A 124 -3.37 -0.05 -9.53
N ILE A 125 -2.72 0.75 -10.38
CA ILE A 125 -1.36 1.26 -10.14
C ILE A 125 -1.34 2.75 -10.49
N ILE A 126 -0.77 3.57 -9.61
CA ILE A 126 -0.62 5.01 -9.81
C ILE A 126 0.69 5.51 -9.18
N HIS A 127 1.24 6.57 -9.76
CA HIS A 127 2.37 7.32 -9.20
C HIS A 127 1.84 8.61 -8.57
N LEU A 128 2.14 8.84 -7.29
CA LEU A 128 1.58 9.93 -6.47
C LEU A 128 2.61 11.03 -6.17
#